data_AF-A0A3N9NDU6-F1
#
_entry.id   AF-A0A3N9NDU6-F1
#
_cell.length_a   1.000
_cell.length_b   1.000
_cell.length_c   1.000
_cell.angle_alpha   90.00
_cell.angle_beta   90.00
_cell.angle_gamma   90.00
#
_symmetry.space_group_name_H-M   'P 1'
#
loop_
_entity.id
_entity.type
_entity.pdbx_description
1 polymer ?
#
loop_
_entity_poly.entity_id
_entity_poly.type
_entity_poly.pdbx_seq_one_letter_code
_entity_poly.pdbx_strand_id
1 'polypeptide(L)'
;MNAEITGIRKQIVNKILAKQDDSFRWGFDERQARERPEYVYYSPNFYKSDFLEILWLLKREKVHDRKMTRALDLLRSKKKDAGQWELEKSMNIIVSIGQKDCTNVFITERATEVLDYYGLD
;
A
#
# COMPACT_ATOMS: atom_id res chain seq x y z
N MET A 1 18.61 19.00 -9.63
CA MET A 1 18.52 17.75 -8.85
C MET A 1 19.78 16.94 -9.11
N ASN A 2 20.49 16.48 -8.07
CA ASN A 2 21.76 15.76 -8.22
C ASN A 2 21.55 14.44 -8.99
N ALA A 3 22.36 14.19 -10.03
CA ALA A 3 22.29 13.00 -10.87
C ALA A 3 22.47 11.70 -10.07
N GLU A 4 23.33 11.74 -9.05
CA GLU A 4 23.57 10.63 -8.12
C GLU A 4 22.31 10.28 -7.32
N ILE A 5 21.64 11.29 -6.74
CA ILE A 5 20.38 11.12 -5.99
C ILE A 5 19.30 10.51 -6.89
N THR A 6 19.25 10.95 -8.16
CA THR A 6 18.29 10.43 -9.14
C THR A 6 18.56 8.95 -9.44
N GLY A 7 19.84 8.57 -9.60
CA GLY A 7 20.25 7.18 -9.78
C GLY A 7 19.88 6.29 -8.60
N ILE A 8 20.16 6.75 -7.37
CA ILE A 8 19.80 6.04 -6.13
C ILE A 8 18.29 5.84 -6.04
N ARG A 9 17.49 6.89 -6.28
CA ARG A 9 16.02 6.80 -6.27
C ARG A 9 15.51 5.76 -7.26
N LYS A 10 15.98 5.80 -8.50
CA LYS A 10 15.60 4.81 -9.53
C LYS A 10 15.95 3.38 -9.11
N GLN A 11 17.12 3.18 -8.52
CA GLN A 11 17.54 1.87 -8.02
C GLN A 11 16.64 1.39 -6.87
N ILE A 12 16.28 2.27 -5.93
CA ILE A 12 15.39 1.95 -4.81
C ILE A 12 14.00 1.59 -5.32
N VAL A 13 13.43 2.38 -6.22
CA VAL A 13 12.11 2.09 -6.84
C VAL A 13 12.13 0.73 -7.52
N ASN A 14 13.17 0.43 -8.32
CA ASN A 14 13.28 -0.87 -8.98
C ASN A 14 13.37 -2.03 -7.97
N LYS A 15 14.10 -1.85 -6.86
CA LYS A 15 14.17 -2.85 -5.78
C LYS A 15 12.83 -3.04 -5.09
N ILE A 16 12.07 -1.97 -4.85
CA ILE A 16 10.71 -2.05 -4.29
C ILE A 16 9.83 -2.82 -5.27
N LEU A 17 9.71 -2.39 -6.52
CA LEU A 17 8.84 -3.04 -7.52
C LEU A 17 9.17 -4.53 -7.74
N ALA A 18 10.43 -4.94 -7.57
CA ALA A 18 10.83 -6.34 -7.68
C ALA A 18 10.46 -7.23 -6.48
N LYS A 19 10.05 -6.63 -5.35
CA LYS A 19 9.71 -7.33 -4.11
C LYS A 19 8.22 -7.66 -3.95
N GLN A 20 7.38 -7.29 -4.92
CA GLN A 20 5.98 -7.67 -4.88
C GLN A 20 5.85 -9.20 -5.00
N ASP A 21 5.18 -9.82 -4.05
CA ASP A 21 4.84 -11.24 -4.12
C ASP A 21 3.42 -11.47 -4.69
N ASP A 22 3.05 -12.73 -4.87
CA ASP A 22 1.73 -13.11 -5.40
C ASP A 22 0.56 -12.77 -4.48
N SER A 23 0.83 -12.47 -3.21
CA SER A 23 -0.15 -12.03 -2.21
C SER A 23 -0.22 -10.51 -2.11
N PHE A 24 0.34 -9.77 -3.08
CA PHE A 24 0.34 -8.31 -3.12
C PHE A 24 1.04 -7.68 -1.91
N ARG A 25 2.01 -8.37 -1.32
CA ARG A 25 2.87 -7.83 -0.25
C ARG A 25 4.20 -7.43 -0.85
N TRP A 26 4.80 -6.38 -0.31
CA TRP A 26 6.12 -5.93 -0.75
C TRP A 26 7.21 -6.31 0.24
N GLY A 27 7.97 -7.35 -0.09
CA GLY A 27 9.13 -7.75 0.71
C GLY A 27 8.75 -8.38 2.05
N PHE A 28 7.61 -9.07 2.12
CA PHE A 28 7.20 -9.84 3.28
C PHE A 28 8.14 -11.03 3.49
N ASP A 29 8.85 -11.05 4.61
CA ASP A 29 9.68 -12.17 5.03
C ASP A 29 8.87 -13.05 6.00
N GLU A 30 8.35 -14.16 5.49
CA GLU A 30 7.53 -15.09 6.27
C GLU A 30 8.31 -15.73 7.43
N ARG A 31 9.59 -16.02 7.23
CA ARG A 31 10.43 -16.61 8.27
C ARG A 31 10.63 -15.61 9.40
N GLN A 32 10.99 -14.38 9.07
CA GLN A 32 11.14 -13.31 10.05
C GLN A 32 9.81 -13.04 10.77
N ALA A 33 8.68 -13.02 10.06
CA ALA A 33 7.36 -12.84 10.66
C ALA A 33 7.02 -13.94 11.68
N ARG A 34 7.51 -15.17 11.48
CA ARG A 34 7.37 -16.27 12.46
C ARG A 34 8.32 -16.13 13.64
N GLU A 35 9.55 -15.70 13.40
CA GLU A 35 10.58 -15.51 14.44
C GLU A 35 10.33 -14.25 15.29
N ARG A 36 9.69 -13.23 14.72
CA ARG A 36 9.42 -11.90 15.29
C ARG A 36 8.00 -11.41 14.92
N PRO A 37 6.94 -12.06 15.41
CA PRO A 37 5.56 -11.70 15.06
C PRO A 37 5.17 -10.26 15.46
N GLU A 38 5.85 -9.67 16.44
CA GLU A 38 5.67 -8.29 16.87
C GLU A 38 5.90 -7.27 15.73
N TYR A 39 6.79 -7.56 14.77
CA TYR A 39 7.05 -6.66 13.65
C TYR A 39 5.86 -6.54 12.70
N VAL A 40 5.04 -7.59 12.60
CA VAL A 40 3.80 -7.57 11.82
C VAL A 40 2.69 -6.83 12.59
N TYR A 41 2.69 -6.96 13.92
CA TYR A 41 1.65 -6.40 14.79
C TYR A 41 1.63 -4.87 14.83
N TYR A 42 2.81 -4.24 14.75
CA TYR A 42 2.96 -2.78 14.83
C TYR A 42 3.05 -2.08 13.47
N SER A 43 3.02 -2.83 12.37
CA SER A 43 3.02 -2.20 11.05
C SER A 43 1.66 -1.53 10.79
N PRO A 44 1.63 -0.23 10.43
CA PRO A 44 0.40 0.54 10.24
C PRO A 44 -0.14 0.34 8.81
N ASN A 45 -0.38 -0.91 8.42
CA ASN A 45 -1.05 -1.23 7.16
C ASN A 45 -2.57 -1.18 7.37
N PHE A 46 -3.29 -0.47 6.50
CA PHE A 46 -4.75 -0.41 6.54
C PHE A 46 -5.42 -1.73 6.11
N TYR A 47 -4.70 -2.51 5.32
CA TYR A 47 -5.14 -3.80 4.80
C TYR A 47 -4.35 -4.95 5.42
N LYS A 48 -4.74 -6.20 5.12
CA LYS A 48 -3.93 -7.38 5.49
C LYS A 48 -2.58 -7.47 4.75
N SER A 49 -2.31 -6.55 3.84
CA SER A 49 -1.00 -6.30 3.24
C SER A 49 -0.68 -4.80 3.22
N ASP A 50 0.54 -4.46 2.82
CA ASP A 50 1.08 -3.08 2.72
C ASP A 50 0.83 -2.42 1.35
N PHE A 51 0.01 -3.03 0.50
CA PHE A 51 -0.11 -2.61 -0.90
C PHE A 51 -0.59 -1.17 -1.06
N LEU A 52 -1.55 -0.69 -0.25
CA LEU A 52 -2.04 0.68 -0.35
C LEU A 52 -0.96 1.68 0.08
N GLU A 53 -0.23 1.39 1.16
CA GLU A 53 0.85 2.25 1.64
C GLU A 53 1.97 2.35 0.59
N ILE A 54 2.33 1.24 -0.04
CA ILE A 54 3.36 1.21 -1.10
C ILE A 54 2.87 1.91 -2.37
N LEU A 55 1.63 1.67 -2.82
CA LEU A 55 1.06 2.38 -3.98
C LEU A 55 1.03 3.89 -3.74
N TRP A 56 0.66 4.32 -2.54
CA TRP A 56 0.64 5.74 -2.18
C TRP A 56 2.05 6.36 -2.16
N LEU A 57 3.06 5.64 -1.67
CA LEU A 57 4.46 6.06 -1.77
C LEU A 57 4.94 6.15 -3.22
N LEU A 58 4.63 5.16 -4.05
CA LEU A 58 5.02 5.14 -5.47
C LEU A 58 4.35 6.27 -6.26
N LYS A 59 3.10 6.61 -5.95
CA LYS A 59 2.39 7.79 -6.47
C LYS A 59 3.11 9.08 -6.10
N ARG A 60 3.54 9.24 -4.84
CA ARG A 60 4.32 10.41 -4.39
C ARG A 60 5.65 10.53 -5.12
N GLU A 61 6.29 9.40 -5.42
CA GLU A 61 7.50 9.32 -6.24
C GLU A 61 7.24 9.40 -7.76
N LYS A 62 5.98 9.58 -8.17
CA LYS A 62 5.54 9.71 -9.57
C LYS A 62 5.89 8.51 -10.46
N VAL A 63 5.96 7.32 -9.86
CA VAL A 63 6.36 6.09 -10.53
C VAL A 63 5.21 5.57 -11.38
N HIS A 64 5.51 5.23 -12.64
CA HIS A 64 4.63 4.50 -13.53
C HIS A 64 5.35 3.22 -13.97
N ASP A 65 4.86 2.06 -13.53
CA ASP A 65 5.41 0.76 -13.91
C ASP A 65 4.31 -0.29 -13.99
N ARG A 66 4.36 -1.15 -15.02
CA ARG A 66 3.41 -2.25 -15.23
C ARG A 66 3.35 -3.26 -14.07
N LYS A 67 4.40 -3.35 -13.25
CA LYS A 67 4.41 -4.21 -12.06
C LYS A 67 3.37 -3.77 -11.04
N MET A 68 2.96 -2.50 -11.06
CA MET A 68 1.96 -1.97 -10.14
C MET A 68 0.54 -2.37 -10.52
N THR A 69 0.29 -2.77 -11.78
CA THR A 69 -1.07 -3.02 -12.30
C THR A 69 -1.87 -3.98 -11.42
N ARG A 70 -1.27 -5.10 -11.01
CA ARG A 70 -1.92 -6.07 -10.11
C ARG A 70 -2.42 -5.43 -8.80
N ALA A 71 -1.62 -4.56 -8.18
CA ALA A 71 -2.00 -3.90 -6.94
C ALA A 71 -3.03 -2.78 -7.16
N LEU A 72 -2.95 -2.07 -8.28
CA LEU A 72 -3.96 -1.06 -8.67
C LEU A 72 -5.32 -1.71 -8.94
N ASP A 73 -5.33 -2.84 -9.65
CA ASP A 73 -6.55 -3.63 -9.89
C ASP A 73 -7.13 -4.15 -8.57
N LEU A 74 -6.28 -4.62 -7.67
CA LEU A 74 -6.70 -5.01 -6.32
C LEU A 74 -7.35 -3.83 -5.57
N LEU A 75 -6.73 -2.65 -5.61
CA LEU A 75 -7.28 -1.44 -4.97
C LEU A 75 -8.68 -1.13 -5.54
N ARG A 76 -8.81 -1.12 -6.86
CA ARG A 76 -10.09 -0.83 -7.53
C ARG A 76 -11.15 -1.88 -7.19
N SER A 77 -10.78 -3.17 -7.15
CA SER A 77 -11.70 -4.26 -6.82
C SER A 77 -12.26 -4.18 -5.39
N LYS A 78 -11.59 -3.45 -4.50
CA LYS A 78 -12.03 -3.23 -3.11
C LYS A 78 -12.95 -2.02 -2.94
N LYS A 79 -13.16 -1.19 -3.98
CA LYS A 79 -14.09 -0.06 -3.96
C LYS A 79 -15.52 -0.60 -3.78
N LYS A 80 -16.22 -0.10 -2.77
CA LYS A 80 -17.64 -0.42 -2.52
C LYS A 80 -18.55 0.42 -3.41
N ASP A 81 -19.83 0.06 -3.48
CA ASP A 81 -20.82 0.71 -4.36
C ASP A 81 -20.94 2.23 -4.14
N ALA A 82 -20.68 2.70 -2.92
CA ALA A 82 -20.68 4.13 -2.57
C ALA A 82 -19.35 4.86 -2.89
N GLY A 83 -18.40 4.21 -3.57
CA GLY A 83 -17.07 4.77 -3.84
C GLY A 83 -16.16 4.82 -2.61
N GLN A 84 -16.40 3.95 -1.64
CA GLN A 84 -15.68 3.93 -0.36
C GLN A 84 -14.87 2.65 -0.18
N TRP A 85 -13.86 2.70 0.67
CA TRP A 85 -13.03 1.55 1.04
C TRP A 85 -13.14 1.23 2.52
N GLU A 86 -13.06 -0.05 2.86
CA GLU A 86 -13.17 -0.56 4.22
C GLU A 86 -11.80 -0.72 4.88
N LEU A 87 -11.80 -0.62 6.22
CA LEU A 87 -10.66 -0.99 7.05
C LEU A 87 -10.70 -2.51 7.33
N GLU A 88 -9.75 -3.28 6.81
CA GLU A 88 -9.77 -4.75 6.97
C GLU A 88 -9.16 -5.26 8.27
N LYS A 89 -8.41 -4.41 8.98
CA LYS A 89 -7.79 -4.77 10.26
C LYS A 89 -7.86 -3.61 11.25
N SER A 90 -8.04 -3.94 12.52
CA SER A 90 -7.80 -2.99 13.60
C SER A 90 -6.30 -2.69 13.69
N MET A 91 -5.96 -1.43 13.93
CA MET A 91 -4.58 -1.02 14.16
C MET A 91 -4.32 -0.79 15.64
N ASN A 92 -3.15 -1.23 16.11
CA ASN A 92 -2.71 -1.05 17.50
C ASN A 92 -2.04 0.31 17.67
N ILE A 93 -2.81 1.36 17.46
CA ILE A 93 -2.41 2.76 17.60
C ILE A 93 -3.21 3.41 18.72
N ILE A 94 -2.65 4.46 19.32
CA ILE A 94 -3.23 5.13 20.51
C ILE A 94 -4.64 5.67 20.22
N VAL A 95 -4.86 6.16 19.01
CA VAL A 95 -6.14 6.73 18.56
C VAL A 95 -6.73 5.82 17.49
N SER A 96 -7.94 5.31 17.72
CA SER A 96 -8.66 4.55 16.70
C SER A 96 -8.91 5.40 15.46
N ILE A 97 -8.65 4.84 14.29
CA ILE A 97 -8.99 5.46 13.01
C ILE A 97 -10.30 4.94 12.42
N GLY A 98 -10.96 4.00 13.09
CA GLY A 98 -12.19 3.37 12.60
C GLY A 98 -12.39 1.95 13.12
N GLN A 99 -13.46 1.32 12.65
CA GLN A 99 -13.81 -0.06 12.97
C GLN A 99 -13.46 -0.99 11.81
N LYS A 100 -13.07 -2.21 12.16
CA LYS A 100 -12.82 -3.28 11.20
C LYS A 100 -14.11 -3.57 10.41
N ASP A 101 -13.97 -3.85 9.12
CA ASP A 101 -15.03 -4.19 8.18
C ASP A 101 -16.06 -3.05 7.97
N CYS A 102 -15.71 -1.82 8.37
CA CYS A 102 -16.47 -0.60 8.12
C CYS A 102 -15.73 0.30 7.13
N THR A 103 -16.50 1.08 6.34
CA THR A 103 -15.95 2.11 5.46
C THR A 103 -15.15 3.14 6.25
N ASN A 104 -14.02 3.57 5.71
CA ASN A 104 -13.09 4.43 6.40
C ASN A 104 -12.70 5.64 5.53
N VAL A 105 -12.86 6.85 6.06
CA VAL A 105 -12.59 8.09 5.33
C VAL A 105 -11.11 8.23 4.95
N PHE A 106 -10.19 7.85 5.83
CA PHE A 106 -8.74 7.98 5.57
C PHE A 106 -8.26 6.99 4.50
N ILE A 107 -8.82 5.78 4.51
CA ILE A 107 -8.53 4.78 3.46
C ILE A 107 -9.14 5.23 2.14
N THR A 108 -10.38 5.72 2.17
CA THR A 108 -11.09 6.20 0.98
C THR A 108 -10.32 7.34 0.32
N GLU A 109 -9.95 8.37 1.08
CA GLU A 109 -9.15 9.50 0.58
C GLU A 109 -7.82 9.03 -0.04
N ARG A 110 -7.09 8.16 0.67
CA ARG A 110 -5.81 7.64 0.17
C ARG A 110 -5.97 6.77 -1.08
N ALA A 111 -7.03 5.95 -1.16
CA ALA A 111 -7.32 5.12 -2.30
C ALA A 111 -7.69 5.96 -3.52
N THR A 112 -8.57 6.94 -3.35
CA THR A 112 -8.95 7.92 -4.38
C THR A 112 -7.72 8.67 -4.90
N GLU A 113 -6.86 9.19 -4.02
CA GLU A 113 -5.62 9.86 -4.44
C GLU A 113 -4.72 9.00 -5.33
N VAL A 114 -4.66 7.69 -5.07
CA VAL A 114 -3.88 6.74 -5.87
C VAL A 114 -4.57 6.51 -7.22
N LEU A 115 -5.86 6.18 -7.21
CA LEU A 115 -6.59 5.87 -8.43
C LEU A 115 -6.70 7.08 -9.37
N ASP A 116 -6.98 8.27 -8.83
CA ASP A 116 -7.02 9.53 -9.57
C ASP A 116 -5.69 9.80 -10.29
N TYR A 117 -4.57 9.64 -9.57
CA TYR A 117 -3.25 9.89 -10.13
C TYR A 117 -2.93 8.97 -11.31
N TYR A 118 -3.36 7.72 -11.24
CA TYR A 118 -3.16 6.72 -12.30
C TYR A 118 -4.29 6.69 -13.34
N GLY A 119 -5.32 7.54 -13.22
CA GLY A 119 -6.44 7.63 -14.15
C GLY A 119 -7.37 6.41 -14.12
N LEU A 120 -7.62 5.87 -12.92
CA LEU A 120 -8.35 4.62 -12.69
C LEU A 120 -9.58 4.76 -11.78
N ASP A 121 -9.97 5.98 -11.39
CA ASP A 121 -11.11 6.23 -10.49
C ASP A 121 -12.49 6.15 -11.18
#